data_AF-A0A7S0IES6-F1
#
_entry.id   AF-A0A7S0IES6-F1
#
_cell.length_a   1.000
_cell.length_b   1.000
_cell.length_c   1.000
_cell.angle_alpha   90.00
_cell.angle_beta   90.00
_cell.angle_gamma   90.00
#
_symmetry.space_group_name_H-M   'P 1'
#
loop_
_entity.id
_entity.type
_entity.pdbx_description
1 polymer ?
#
loop_
_entity_poly.entity_id
_entity_poly.type
_entity_poly.pdbx_seq_one_letter_code
_entity_poly.pdbx_strand_id
1 'polypeptide(L)'
;MSFRKGLVEIWEDMMSYRTLKVVKISDKRLAYVHKSLMASILVYATITMVGAHTYMLKEKPRLYVTTTVDDTNRLSNWTLDSTSGPRGYCNTAYTSFPGDEFVPEPAYPQTRCASYISTAQMVSVTDQGAFIGTHMRQQAWKRTCTDETTKQDCVVENKDENDVAVAAEDQFAADIENIVLKFQPIYVTSWGVSEPAHRITVVNAARKEVKKFERYGTDVTNQWPTFTLKELLKLAEMDIDAQNPIIVSKNYKGVDLETGLPRLPLFRLTGLRIAVDFTFSNFRPMGQMRPFDFTPLGVMTVKATSVGSFVTPRESTIYSGTTSNFDSKGTVLSIRGVKIEFQAKGQMGKADGYTGMMALMSCLVMVGVATAIVDVVGAFIYDSFKDDKIEDDSERQHLEHMILNIETSGVPFKNDDFEFEPGTSVKKQIDELTRDIQRQATLLHHMSGELAAAGLNSHTMHMADLGEGVQSARYECVLKGSNGEDIFLTGGPQTVGRGHGGAQSKRISHKQISVVANTHNGMARVQGLPTKNISGVALGGGPWQPLGPEANVDLKNGDMIALLMDEGADEAETTVDGVFRFQATYVEDKQEGGSWFGW
;
A
#
# COMPACT_ATOMS: atom_id res chain seq x y z
N MET A 1 -50.91 6.18 -13.10
CA MET A 1 -49.74 6.12 -14.00
C MET A 1 -49.36 4.66 -14.21
N SER A 2 -49.15 4.23 -15.46
CA SER A 2 -49.16 2.80 -15.86
C SER A 2 -47.84 2.08 -15.56
N PHE A 3 -47.92 0.85 -15.05
CA PHE A 3 -46.82 -0.10 -14.77
C PHE A 3 -45.79 -0.24 -15.93
N ARG A 4 -46.23 -0.02 -17.18
CA ARG A 4 -45.35 0.03 -18.35
C ARG A 4 -44.34 1.18 -18.32
N LYS A 5 -44.71 2.35 -17.79
CA LYS A 5 -43.79 3.49 -17.68
C LYS A 5 -42.72 3.23 -16.61
N GLY A 6 -43.10 2.64 -15.47
CA GLY A 6 -42.15 2.29 -14.40
C GLY A 6 -41.15 1.21 -14.82
N LEU A 7 -41.57 0.22 -15.63
CA LEU A 7 -40.65 -0.79 -16.17
C LEU A 7 -39.66 -0.22 -17.20
N VAL A 8 -40.07 0.79 -17.96
CA VAL A 8 -39.20 1.49 -18.92
C VAL A 8 -38.20 2.37 -18.19
N GLU A 9 -38.63 3.13 -17.16
CA GLU A 9 -37.72 3.93 -16.33
C GLU A 9 -36.66 3.08 -15.62
N ILE A 10 -37.03 1.91 -15.08
CA ILE A 10 -36.06 1.00 -14.46
C ILE A 10 -35.07 0.45 -15.50
N TRP A 11 -35.54 0.14 -16.71
CA TRP A 11 -34.67 -0.36 -17.76
C TRP A 11 -33.74 0.73 -18.30
N GLU A 12 -34.21 1.97 -18.41
CA GLU A 12 -33.41 3.15 -18.79
C GLU A 12 -32.39 3.54 -17.72
N ASP A 13 -32.74 3.50 -16.43
CA ASP A 13 -31.79 3.74 -15.33
C ASP A 13 -30.76 2.60 -15.22
N MET A 14 -31.16 1.34 -15.43
CA MET A 14 -30.24 0.20 -15.47
C MET A 14 -29.26 0.26 -16.67
N MET A 15 -29.71 0.83 -17.79
CA MET A 15 -28.88 1.06 -18.98
C MET A 15 -28.17 2.43 -18.96
N SER A 16 -28.29 3.20 -17.87
CA SER A 16 -27.62 4.48 -17.73
C SER A 16 -26.15 4.29 -17.32
N TYR A 17 -25.24 5.03 -17.96
CA TYR A 17 -23.82 5.06 -17.60
C TYR A 17 -23.53 6.33 -16.81
N ARG A 18 -23.09 6.18 -15.56
CA ARG A 18 -22.75 7.31 -14.67
C ARG A 18 -21.27 7.64 -14.79
N THR A 19 -20.96 8.91 -15.00
CA THR A 19 -19.59 9.45 -14.99
C THR A 19 -19.47 10.53 -13.93
N LEU A 20 -18.30 10.63 -13.30
CA LEU A 20 -18.02 11.72 -12.38
C LEU A 20 -17.87 13.04 -13.17
N LYS A 21 -18.47 14.11 -12.65
CA LYS A 21 -18.20 15.48 -13.12
C LYS A 21 -16.74 15.81 -12.75
N VAL A 22 -15.94 16.20 -13.73
CA VAL A 22 -14.51 16.50 -13.54
C VAL A 22 -14.26 17.98 -13.73
N VAL A 23 -13.54 18.59 -12.79
CA VAL A 23 -13.11 19.99 -12.87
C VAL A 23 -11.72 20.04 -13.50
N LYS A 24 -11.55 20.87 -14.52
CA LYS A 24 -10.28 21.02 -15.23
C LYS A 24 -9.58 22.31 -14.79
N ILE A 25 -8.55 22.16 -13.97
CA ILE A 25 -7.74 23.28 -13.47
C ILE A 25 -6.54 23.48 -14.40
N SER A 26 -6.37 24.68 -14.95
CA SER A 26 -5.32 25.00 -15.93
C SER A 26 -4.09 25.69 -15.34
N ASP A 27 -3.76 25.42 -14.07
CA ASP A 27 -2.55 25.95 -13.44
C ASP A 27 -1.31 25.12 -13.83
N LYS A 28 -0.28 25.80 -14.32
CA LYS A 28 1.02 25.21 -14.68
C LYS A 28 1.69 24.53 -13.49
N ARG A 29 1.65 25.13 -12.30
CA ARG A 29 2.36 24.60 -11.11
C ARG A 29 1.77 23.27 -10.66
N LEU A 30 0.44 23.23 -10.52
CA LEU A 30 -0.30 22.03 -10.16
C LEU A 30 -0.17 20.94 -11.23
N ALA A 31 -0.19 21.33 -12.52
CA ALA A 31 0.03 20.41 -13.62
C ALA A 31 1.43 19.79 -13.60
N TYR A 32 2.49 20.57 -13.33
CA TYR A 32 3.85 20.05 -13.20
C TYR A 32 3.97 19.05 -12.04
N VAL A 33 3.39 19.36 -10.88
CA VAL A 33 3.39 18.44 -9.72
C VAL A 33 2.63 17.16 -10.07
N HIS A 34 1.43 17.26 -10.64
CA HIS A 34 0.64 16.09 -11.01
C HIS A 34 1.34 15.20 -12.05
N LYS A 35 1.86 15.79 -13.12
CA LYS A 35 2.51 15.03 -14.20
C LYS A 35 3.85 14.44 -13.77
N SER A 36 4.64 15.16 -12.96
CA SER A 36 5.90 14.62 -12.43
C SER A 36 5.67 13.46 -11.47
N LEU A 37 4.64 13.54 -10.63
CA LEU A 37 4.30 12.50 -9.67
C LEU A 37 3.66 11.28 -10.36
N MET A 38 2.83 11.49 -11.38
CA MET A 38 2.34 10.40 -12.25
C MET A 38 3.52 9.71 -12.98
N ALA A 39 4.47 10.48 -13.51
CA ALA A 39 5.64 9.94 -14.19
C ALA A 39 6.55 9.15 -13.21
N SER A 40 6.78 9.64 -12.00
CA SER A 40 7.59 8.93 -11.01
C SER A 40 6.95 7.63 -10.56
N ILE A 41 5.63 7.59 -10.36
CA ILE A 41 4.87 6.36 -10.06
C ILE A 41 4.98 5.37 -11.22
N LEU A 42 4.86 5.81 -12.48
CA LEU A 42 5.01 4.93 -13.64
C LEU A 42 6.42 4.36 -13.77
N VAL A 43 7.46 5.17 -13.52
CA VAL A 43 8.85 4.71 -13.50
C VAL A 43 9.06 3.69 -12.37
N TYR A 44 8.53 3.96 -11.17
CA TYR A 44 8.58 3.02 -10.06
C TYR A 44 7.84 1.71 -10.38
N ALA A 45 6.65 1.79 -10.95
CA ALA A 45 5.83 0.64 -11.35
C ALA A 45 6.54 -0.24 -12.39
N THR A 46 7.16 0.38 -13.40
CA THR A 46 7.92 -0.37 -14.42
C THR A 46 9.18 -1.02 -13.83
N ILE A 47 9.93 -0.31 -13.00
CA ILE A 47 11.10 -0.86 -12.29
C ILE A 47 10.71 -2.01 -11.36
N THR A 48 9.60 -1.89 -10.64
CA THR A 48 9.13 -2.96 -9.76
C THR A 48 8.58 -4.15 -10.54
N MET A 49 7.85 -3.92 -11.63
CA MET A 49 7.35 -5.00 -12.50
C MET A 49 8.49 -5.80 -13.13
N VAL A 50 9.50 -5.12 -13.66
CA VAL A 50 10.69 -5.76 -14.26
C VAL A 50 11.61 -6.32 -13.18
N GLY A 51 11.89 -5.56 -12.12
CA GLY A 51 12.85 -5.93 -11.08
C GLY A 51 12.36 -7.04 -10.16
N ALA A 52 11.10 -6.99 -9.74
CA ALA A 52 10.48 -8.01 -8.91
C ALA A 52 9.77 -9.10 -9.73
N HIS A 53 9.71 -9.00 -11.06
CA HIS A 53 9.11 -10.00 -11.95
C HIS A 53 7.66 -10.31 -11.56
N THR A 54 6.87 -9.27 -11.28
CA THR A 54 5.47 -9.42 -10.82
C THR A 54 4.55 -9.94 -11.93
N TYR A 55 4.99 -9.92 -13.18
CA TYR A 55 4.29 -10.52 -14.31
C TYR A 55 4.44 -12.05 -14.40
N MET A 56 5.19 -12.66 -13.49
CA MET A 56 5.40 -14.10 -13.44
C MET A 56 4.57 -14.75 -12.35
N LEU A 57 3.94 -15.88 -12.68
CA LEU A 57 3.43 -16.81 -11.69
C LEU A 57 4.62 -17.50 -11.03
N LYS A 58 4.76 -17.31 -9.72
CA LYS A 58 5.87 -17.87 -8.93
C LYS A 58 5.37 -18.97 -8.02
N GLU A 59 6.13 -20.05 -7.93
CA GLU A 59 5.88 -21.11 -6.98
C GLU A 59 7.16 -21.69 -6.39
N LYS A 60 7.00 -22.38 -5.27
CA LYS A 60 8.08 -23.19 -4.69
C LYS A 60 8.12 -24.54 -5.42
N PRO A 61 9.22 -24.91 -6.10
CA PRO A 61 9.29 -26.18 -6.80
C PRO A 61 9.34 -27.34 -5.81
N ARG A 62 8.82 -28.50 -6.24
CA ARG A 62 9.10 -29.79 -5.62
C ARG A 62 10.48 -30.28 -6.05
N LEU A 63 11.12 -31.08 -5.22
CA LEU A 63 12.46 -31.62 -5.47
C LEU A 63 12.40 -33.14 -5.47
N TYR A 64 13.04 -33.74 -6.47
CA TYR A 64 13.40 -35.15 -6.47
C TYR A 64 14.91 -35.26 -6.64
N VAL A 65 15.59 -36.00 -5.76
CA VAL A 65 17.02 -36.23 -5.87
C VAL A 65 17.27 -37.70 -6.07
N THR A 66 17.87 -38.06 -7.19
CA THR A 66 18.47 -39.39 -7.33
C THR A 66 19.89 -39.33 -6.78
N THR A 67 20.17 -40.10 -5.74
CA THR A 67 21.54 -40.21 -5.19
C THR A 67 22.16 -41.52 -5.65
N THR A 68 23.37 -41.43 -6.18
CA THR A 68 24.19 -42.60 -6.51
C THR A 68 25.38 -42.65 -5.57
N VAL A 69 25.73 -43.86 -5.14
CA VAL A 69 26.76 -44.11 -4.12
C VAL A 69 27.86 -44.92 -4.77
N ASP A 70 29.10 -44.49 -4.60
CA ASP A 70 30.29 -45.19 -5.07
C ASP A 70 31.24 -45.44 -3.89
N ASP A 71 31.67 -46.70 -3.78
CA ASP A 71 32.46 -47.25 -2.68
C ASP A 71 33.91 -47.57 -3.09
N THR A 72 34.28 -47.29 -4.35
CA THR A 72 35.61 -47.62 -4.91
C THR A 72 36.77 -47.02 -4.10
N ASN A 73 36.62 -45.80 -3.59
CA ASN A 73 37.65 -45.11 -2.80
C ASN A 73 37.83 -45.70 -1.40
N ARG A 74 36.76 -46.18 -0.76
CA ARG A 74 36.82 -46.79 0.59
C ARG A 74 37.51 -48.16 0.53
N LEU A 75 37.19 -48.97 -0.48
CA LEU A 75 37.70 -50.33 -0.61
C LEU A 75 39.19 -50.38 -1.03
N SER A 76 39.71 -49.33 -1.67
CA SER A 76 41.08 -49.30 -2.19
C SER A 76 42.12 -48.68 -1.26
N ASN A 77 41.72 -47.81 -0.32
CA ASN A 77 42.64 -47.03 0.52
C ASN A 77 42.61 -47.40 2.01
N TRP A 78 41.79 -48.37 2.44
CA TRP A 78 41.66 -48.67 3.85
C TRP A 78 42.89 -49.41 4.41
N THR A 79 43.58 -48.77 5.34
CA THR A 79 44.57 -49.40 6.24
C THR A 79 44.17 -49.12 7.69
N LEU A 80 44.16 -50.14 8.56
CA LEU A 80 43.79 -49.99 9.98
C LEU A 80 44.64 -48.90 10.68
N ASP A 81 45.90 -48.74 10.26
CA ASP A 81 46.87 -47.79 10.82
C ASP A 81 46.52 -46.31 10.61
N SER A 82 45.73 -45.95 9.60
CA SER A 82 45.35 -44.55 9.35
C SER A 82 44.28 -44.01 10.32
N THR A 83 43.72 -44.89 11.17
CA THR A 83 42.54 -44.63 12.01
C THR A 83 42.73 -45.03 13.49
N SER A 84 43.91 -45.54 13.84
CA SER A 84 44.26 -46.15 15.13
C SER A 84 45.14 -45.28 16.04
N GLY A 85 45.22 -43.97 15.80
CA GLY A 85 45.94 -43.04 16.69
C GLY A 85 45.31 -42.94 18.10
N PRO A 86 45.96 -42.23 19.05
CA PRO A 86 45.45 -42.05 20.42
C PRO A 86 44.04 -41.44 20.47
N ARG A 87 43.73 -40.54 19.53
CA ARG A 87 42.42 -39.91 19.29
C ARG A 87 41.69 -40.47 18.05
N GLY A 88 42.12 -41.63 17.56
CA GLY A 88 41.49 -42.30 16.43
C GLY A 88 40.16 -42.94 16.85
N TYR A 89 39.19 -42.96 15.94
CA TYR A 89 37.86 -43.51 16.24
C TYR A 89 37.86 -45.04 16.39
N CYS A 90 38.95 -45.73 16.03
CA CYS A 90 39.11 -47.15 16.28
C CYS A 90 39.66 -47.48 17.68
N ASN A 91 40.08 -46.47 18.45
CA ASN A 91 40.58 -46.66 19.80
C ASN A 91 39.41 -46.68 20.80
N THR A 92 39.10 -47.87 21.33
CA THR A 92 38.06 -48.08 22.35
C THR A 92 38.24 -47.19 23.58
N ALA A 93 39.49 -46.87 23.94
CA ALA A 93 39.79 -45.99 25.05
C ALA A 93 39.28 -44.56 24.80
N TYR A 94 39.18 -44.10 23.55
CA TYR A 94 38.71 -42.78 23.17
C TYR A 94 37.20 -42.76 22.85
N THR A 95 36.69 -43.82 22.22
CA THR A 95 35.33 -43.87 21.67
C THR A 95 34.28 -44.54 22.54
N SER A 96 34.68 -45.13 23.68
CA SER A 96 33.74 -45.72 24.63
C SER A 96 32.87 -44.67 25.30
N PHE A 97 31.56 -44.93 25.35
CA PHE A 97 30.57 -44.12 26.08
C PHE A 97 30.05 -44.95 27.27
N PRO A 98 30.33 -44.56 28.52
CA PRO A 98 29.96 -45.35 29.70
C PRO A 98 28.47 -45.30 30.05
N GLY A 99 27.65 -44.56 29.29
CA GLY A 99 26.26 -44.26 29.64
C GLY A 99 26.15 -43.08 30.62
N ASP A 100 24.97 -42.49 30.70
CA ASP A 100 24.66 -41.43 31.67
C ASP A 100 23.17 -41.45 32.02
N GLU A 101 22.79 -40.93 33.20
CA GLU A 101 21.39 -40.91 33.67
C GLU A 101 20.52 -39.91 32.89
N PHE A 102 21.08 -38.79 32.43
CA PHE A 102 20.32 -37.80 31.64
C PHE A 102 20.23 -38.14 30.15
N VAL A 103 21.02 -39.12 29.69
CA VAL A 103 20.99 -39.60 28.32
C VAL A 103 20.24 -40.93 28.31
N PRO A 104 19.05 -41.04 27.69
CA PRO A 104 18.25 -42.27 27.66
C PRO A 104 18.82 -43.30 26.66
N GLU A 105 20.13 -43.49 26.67
CA GLU A 105 20.89 -44.35 25.76
C GLU A 105 21.73 -45.33 26.58
N PRO A 106 21.84 -46.60 26.14
CA PRO A 106 22.67 -47.58 26.83
C PRO A 106 24.16 -47.20 26.74
N ALA A 107 24.96 -47.79 27.61
CA ALA A 107 26.41 -47.72 27.47
C ALA A 107 26.89 -48.42 26.18
N TYR A 108 27.98 -47.91 25.63
CA TYR A 108 28.74 -48.46 24.50
C TYR A 108 30.20 -48.71 24.95
N PRO A 109 30.45 -49.77 25.75
CA PRO A 109 31.68 -49.89 26.52
C PRO A 109 32.91 -50.36 25.71
N GLN A 110 32.77 -50.86 24.48
CA GLN A 110 33.89 -51.42 23.69
C GLN A 110 33.67 -51.30 22.17
N THR A 111 33.62 -50.06 21.66
CA THR A 111 33.44 -49.79 20.23
C THR A 111 34.71 -50.07 19.41
N ARG A 112 34.65 -51.02 18.48
CA ARG A 112 35.79 -51.42 17.62
C ARG A 112 35.53 -51.13 16.15
N CYS A 113 36.57 -51.01 15.33
CA CYS A 113 36.40 -50.88 13.89
C CYS A 113 36.23 -52.23 13.21
N ALA A 114 35.29 -52.31 12.26
CA ALA A 114 35.06 -53.49 11.44
C ALA A 114 35.21 -53.14 9.96
N SER A 115 36.00 -53.96 9.26
CA SER A 115 36.32 -53.78 7.84
C SER A 115 35.46 -54.61 6.89
N TYR A 116 34.85 -55.67 7.40
CA TYR A 116 33.99 -56.57 6.63
C TYR A 116 32.57 -56.02 6.43
N ILE A 117 32.24 -54.85 6.98
CA ILE A 117 30.92 -54.24 6.83
C ILE A 117 30.77 -53.68 5.41
N SER A 118 29.82 -54.25 4.67
CA SER A 118 29.52 -53.83 3.30
C SER A 118 28.80 -52.48 3.27
N THR A 119 29.00 -51.72 2.19
CA THR A 119 28.28 -50.46 1.97
C THR A 119 26.79 -50.66 1.85
N ALA A 120 26.33 -51.76 1.26
CA ALA A 120 24.91 -52.06 1.12
C ALA A 120 24.18 -52.23 2.46
N GLN A 121 24.88 -52.65 3.52
CA GLN A 121 24.32 -52.76 4.87
C GLN A 121 24.25 -51.39 5.57
N MET A 122 25.22 -50.52 5.33
CA MET A 122 25.32 -49.22 6.03
C MET A 122 24.64 -48.07 5.30
N VAL A 123 24.50 -48.16 3.98
CA VAL A 123 23.97 -47.07 3.15
C VAL A 123 22.57 -47.41 2.67
N SER A 124 21.64 -46.46 2.84
CA SER A 124 20.34 -46.49 2.17
C SER A 124 20.03 -45.15 1.56
N VAL A 125 19.57 -45.18 0.32
CA VAL A 125 19.21 -43.97 -0.43
C VAL A 125 17.71 -43.99 -0.71
N THR A 126 17.08 -42.84 -0.55
CA THR A 126 15.72 -42.56 -1.00
C THR A 126 15.71 -41.29 -1.84
N ASP A 127 14.56 -40.95 -2.41
CA ASP A 127 14.33 -39.71 -3.15
C ASP A 127 14.33 -38.47 -2.23
N GLN A 128 13.96 -38.65 -0.97
CA GLN A 128 13.89 -37.59 0.05
C GLN A 128 15.17 -37.47 0.89
N GLY A 129 16.10 -38.42 0.80
CA GLY A 129 17.31 -38.39 1.60
C GLY A 129 18.27 -39.55 1.37
N ALA A 130 19.36 -39.56 2.13
CA ALA A 130 20.29 -40.68 2.20
C ALA A 130 20.67 -40.93 3.66
N PHE A 131 20.94 -42.17 4.02
CA PHE A 131 21.44 -42.55 5.33
C PHE A 131 22.72 -43.33 5.14
N ILE A 132 23.76 -42.95 5.88
CA ILE A 132 25.08 -43.58 5.85
C ILE A 132 25.44 -43.94 7.28
N GLY A 133 25.42 -45.24 7.57
CA GLY A 133 25.76 -45.81 8.86
C GLY A 133 27.25 -45.65 9.17
N THR A 134 27.56 -45.08 10.31
CA THR A 134 28.92 -44.93 10.84
C THR A 134 29.17 -45.91 11.99
N HIS A 135 28.13 -46.24 12.75
CA HIS A 135 28.16 -47.14 13.89
C HIS A 135 27.06 -48.18 13.76
N MET A 136 27.37 -49.43 14.10
CA MET A 136 26.46 -50.56 14.10
C MET A 136 26.57 -51.28 15.43
N ARG A 137 25.45 -51.41 16.12
CA ARG A 137 25.30 -52.27 17.29
C ARG A 137 24.62 -53.56 16.88
N GLN A 138 25.25 -54.68 17.19
CA GLN A 138 24.78 -56.01 16.87
C GLN A 138 24.41 -56.74 18.16
N GLN A 139 23.15 -57.19 18.26
CA GLN A 139 22.68 -58.00 19.38
C GLN A 139 22.09 -59.31 18.85
N ALA A 140 22.77 -60.41 19.12
CA ALA A 140 22.22 -61.73 18.87
C ALA A 140 21.10 -62.02 19.86
N TRP A 141 20.05 -62.68 19.38
CA TRP A 141 18.94 -63.12 20.19
C TRP A 141 18.48 -64.52 19.77
N LYS A 142 17.93 -65.24 20.73
CA LYS A 142 17.30 -66.54 20.54
C LYS A 142 15.94 -66.52 21.23
N ARG A 143 14.94 -67.07 20.55
CA ARG A 143 13.63 -67.31 21.12
C ARG A 143 13.60 -68.72 21.69
N THR A 144 13.15 -68.85 22.93
CA THR A 144 12.91 -70.11 23.60
C THR A 144 11.44 -70.18 24.00
N CYS A 145 10.71 -71.16 23.47
CA CYS A 145 9.31 -71.41 23.84
C CYS A 145 9.19 -72.62 24.77
N THR A 146 8.18 -72.62 25.64
CA THR A 146 7.86 -73.81 26.46
C THR A 146 7.28 -74.94 25.60
N ASP A 147 6.55 -74.59 24.54
CA ASP A 147 6.11 -75.49 23.47
C ASP A 147 6.36 -74.86 22.09
N GLU A 148 7.31 -75.43 21.33
CA GLU A 148 7.70 -74.97 19.98
C GLU A 148 6.61 -75.25 18.93
N THR A 149 5.69 -76.20 19.16
CA THR A 149 4.66 -76.57 18.18
C THR A 149 3.45 -75.62 18.22
N THR A 150 3.10 -75.12 19.41
CA THR A 150 1.97 -74.19 19.61
C THR A 150 2.42 -72.74 19.81
N LYS A 151 3.73 -72.48 19.88
CA LYS A 151 4.34 -71.16 20.14
C LYS A 151 3.77 -70.48 21.41
N GLN A 152 3.51 -71.26 22.46
CA GLN A 152 3.08 -70.74 23.76
C GLN A 152 4.28 -70.32 24.62
N ASP A 153 4.09 -69.25 25.40
CA ASP A 153 5.07 -68.68 26.35
C ASP A 153 6.51 -68.54 25.81
N CYS A 154 6.63 -68.02 24.59
CA CYS A 154 7.94 -67.75 23.99
C CYS A 154 8.61 -66.52 24.60
N VAL A 155 9.84 -66.69 25.08
CA VAL A 155 10.69 -65.61 25.59
C VAL A 155 11.85 -65.37 24.60
N VAL A 156 12.19 -64.10 24.37
CA VAL A 156 13.36 -63.71 23.58
C VAL A 156 14.48 -63.32 24.54
N GLU A 157 15.60 -64.02 24.44
CA GLU A 157 16.77 -63.78 25.27
C GLU A 157 17.99 -63.42 24.40
N ASN A 158 18.87 -62.60 24.97
CA ASN A 158 20.11 -62.16 24.33
C ASN A 158 21.18 -63.28 24.41
N LYS A 159 21.03 -64.29 23.56
CA LYS A 159 21.91 -65.47 23.48
C LYS A 159 22.48 -65.64 22.07
N ASP A 160 23.68 -66.20 21.99
CA ASP A 160 24.29 -66.62 20.72
C ASP A 160 23.76 -67.99 20.25
N GLU A 161 24.34 -68.51 19.15
CA GLU A 161 24.01 -69.80 18.58
C GLU A 161 24.29 -70.98 19.53
N ASN A 162 25.15 -70.79 20.53
CA ASN A 162 25.56 -71.79 21.51
C ASN A 162 24.84 -71.66 22.86
N ASP A 163 23.74 -70.90 22.93
CA ASP A 163 22.96 -70.62 24.15
C ASP A 163 23.72 -69.84 25.24
N VAL A 164 24.83 -69.19 24.88
CA VAL A 164 25.60 -68.35 25.80
C VAL A 164 25.03 -66.94 25.81
N ALA A 165 24.90 -66.33 26.98
CA ALA A 165 24.49 -64.93 27.10
C ALA A 165 25.55 -64.02 26.45
N VAL A 166 25.16 -63.24 25.45
CA VAL A 166 26.09 -62.39 24.69
C VAL A 166 25.72 -60.92 24.81
N ALA A 167 26.71 -60.12 25.19
CA ALA A 167 26.61 -58.67 25.20
C ALA A 167 26.55 -58.11 23.78
N ALA A 168 25.92 -56.96 23.60
CA ALA A 168 25.89 -56.28 22.31
C ALA A 168 27.31 -55.98 21.83
N GLU A 169 27.58 -56.24 20.56
CA GLU A 169 28.82 -55.83 19.91
C GLU A 169 28.64 -54.49 19.22
N ASP A 170 29.49 -53.53 19.56
CA ASP A 170 29.46 -52.18 18.98
C ASP A 170 30.63 -52.01 18.00
N GLN A 171 30.30 -51.67 16.75
CA GLN A 171 31.25 -51.64 15.65
C GLN A 171 31.15 -50.33 14.84
N PHE A 172 32.29 -49.71 14.53
CA PHE A 172 32.36 -48.62 13.55
C PHE A 172 32.64 -49.18 12.16
N ALA A 173 31.92 -48.67 11.16
CA ALA A 173 32.29 -48.91 9.77
C ALA A 173 33.60 -48.20 9.46
N ALA A 174 34.57 -48.96 8.97
CA ALA A 174 35.85 -48.44 8.54
C ALA A 174 35.69 -47.50 7.32
N ASP A 175 36.31 -46.32 7.41
CA ASP A 175 36.53 -45.34 6.33
C ASP A 175 35.26 -44.93 5.54
N ILE A 176 34.11 -44.96 6.21
CA ILE A 176 32.81 -44.62 5.63
C ILE A 176 32.73 -43.15 5.15
N GLU A 177 33.58 -42.28 5.69
CA GLU A 177 33.73 -40.88 5.32
C GLU A 177 34.21 -40.66 3.87
N ASN A 178 34.85 -41.66 3.26
CA ASN A 178 35.36 -41.60 1.89
C ASN A 178 34.39 -42.11 0.83
N ILE A 179 33.17 -42.50 1.24
CA ILE A 179 32.09 -42.83 0.30
C ILE A 179 31.75 -41.60 -0.54
N VAL A 180 31.66 -41.81 -1.86
CA VAL A 180 31.31 -40.77 -2.81
C VAL A 180 29.80 -40.78 -3.05
N LEU A 181 29.19 -39.61 -2.87
CA LEU A 181 27.78 -39.35 -3.10
C LEU A 181 27.65 -38.42 -4.29
N LYS A 182 26.88 -38.84 -5.29
CA LYS A 182 26.53 -38.04 -6.45
C LYS A 182 25.03 -37.76 -6.45
N PHE A 183 24.69 -36.49 -6.34
CA PHE A 183 23.31 -35.99 -6.27
C PHE A 183 22.83 -35.54 -7.64
N GLN A 184 21.67 -36.02 -8.07
CA GLN A 184 21.02 -35.62 -9.31
C GLN A 184 19.68 -34.96 -8.98
N PRO A 185 19.67 -33.66 -8.64
CA PRO A 185 18.46 -32.95 -8.28
C PRO A 185 17.67 -32.53 -9.52
N ILE A 186 16.37 -32.84 -9.51
CA ILE A 186 15.38 -32.44 -10.51
C ILE A 186 14.33 -31.60 -9.78
N TYR A 187 14.03 -30.42 -10.33
CA TYR A 187 12.93 -29.61 -9.83
C TYR A 187 11.67 -29.94 -10.62
N VAL A 188 10.54 -29.99 -9.91
CA VAL A 188 9.22 -30.27 -10.51
C VAL A 188 8.26 -29.15 -10.15
N THR A 189 7.59 -28.61 -11.15
CA THR A 189 6.61 -27.54 -11.01
C THR A 189 5.18 -28.04 -11.18
N SER A 190 4.19 -27.33 -10.64
CA SER A 190 2.77 -27.66 -10.78
C SER A 190 2.29 -27.59 -12.23
N TRP A 191 2.92 -26.73 -13.03
CA TRP A 191 2.66 -26.57 -14.46
C TRP A 191 3.42 -27.56 -15.35
N GLY A 192 3.98 -28.64 -14.77
CA GLY A 192 4.44 -29.81 -15.51
C GLY A 192 5.89 -29.76 -16.02
N VAL A 193 6.72 -28.81 -15.57
CA VAL A 193 8.16 -28.83 -15.88
C VAL A 193 8.86 -29.76 -14.89
N SER A 194 9.63 -30.71 -15.41
CA SER A 194 10.43 -31.66 -14.64
C SER A 194 11.82 -31.74 -15.24
N GLU A 195 12.70 -30.84 -14.83
CA GLU A 195 14.04 -30.69 -15.42
C GLU A 195 15.10 -30.44 -14.34
N PRO A 196 16.37 -30.79 -14.59
CA PRO A 196 17.46 -30.38 -13.72
C PRO A 196 17.80 -28.90 -13.92
N ALA A 197 18.38 -28.26 -12.90
CA ALA A 197 18.94 -26.93 -13.05
C ALA A 197 20.10 -26.93 -14.08
N HIS A 198 20.23 -25.87 -14.87
CA HIS A 198 21.28 -25.73 -15.86
C HIS A 198 22.66 -25.68 -15.21
N ARG A 199 22.75 -24.96 -14.08
CA ARG A 199 23.95 -24.89 -13.26
C ARG A 199 23.58 -24.92 -11.78
N ILE A 200 24.35 -25.69 -11.02
CA ILE A 200 24.24 -25.81 -9.57
C ILE A 200 25.51 -25.24 -8.94
N THR A 201 25.37 -24.20 -8.13
CA THR A 201 26.47 -23.64 -7.35
C THR A 201 26.39 -24.14 -5.92
N VAL A 202 27.50 -24.64 -5.40
CA VAL A 202 27.61 -25.09 -4.01
C VAL A 202 28.26 -24.00 -3.20
N VAL A 203 27.59 -23.59 -2.13
CA VAL A 203 28.08 -22.55 -1.22
C VAL A 203 28.32 -23.14 0.17
N ASN A 204 29.34 -22.64 0.85
CA ASN A 204 29.59 -22.99 2.25
C ASN A 204 28.63 -22.25 3.21
N ALA A 205 28.74 -22.52 4.51
CA ALA A 205 27.96 -21.84 5.54
C ALA A 205 28.15 -20.30 5.51
N ALA A 206 29.35 -19.82 5.15
CA ALA A 206 29.65 -18.40 4.94
C ALA A 206 29.13 -17.81 3.61
N ARG A 207 28.30 -18.56 2.85
CA ARG A 207 27.74 -18.20 1.53
C ARG A 207 28.77 -17.91 0.43
N LYS A 208 30.01 -18.36 0.58
CA LYS A 208 31.04 -18.31 -0.45
C LYS A 208 30.90 -19.51 -1.37
N GLU A 209 31.06 -19.28 -2.67
CA GLU A 209 31.04 -20.33 -3.69
C GLU A 209 32.26 -21.27 -3.54
N VAL A 210 32.01 -22.58 -3.50
CA VAL A 210 33.04 -23.62 -3.32
C VAL A 210 33.25 -24.43 -4.61
N LYS A 211 32.17 -24.97 -5.18
CA LYS A 211 32.19 -25.76 -6.43
C LYS A 211 31.00 -25.34 -7.31
N LYS A 212 31.16 -25.47 -8.62
CA LYS A 212 30.10 -25.23 -9.62
C LYS A 212 29.96 -26.46 -10.50
N PHE A 213 28.72 -26.80 -10.81
CA PHE A 213 28.38 -27.94 -11.65
C PHE A 213 27.48 -27.44 -12.79
N GLU A 214 27.83 -27.76 -14.02
CA GLU A 214 27.09 -27.33 -15.21
C GLU A 214 26.59 -28.55 -15.98
N ARG A 215 25.26 -28.66 -16.06
CA ARG A 215 24.60 -29.87 -16.60
C ARG A 215 24.91 -30.12 -18.07
N TYR A 216 24.99 -29.04 -18.83
CA TYR A 216 25.18 -29.02 -20.28
C TYR A 216 26.62 -28.64 -20.69
N GLY A 217 27.55 -28.67 -19.72
CA GLY A 217 28.97 -28.46 -19.99
C GLY A 217 29.61 -29.65 -20.71
N THR A 218 30.82 -29.43 -21.25
CA THR A 218 31.61 -30.46 -21.96
C THR A 218 32.20 -31.51 -21.01
N ASP A 219 32.39 -31.17 -19.73
CA ASP A 219 32.96 -32.06 -18.73
C ASP A 219 31.90 -32.96 -18.08
N VAL A 220 31.89 -34.24 -18.45
CA VAL A 220 30.93 -35.24 -17.96
C VAL A 220 31.04 -35.46 -16.44
N THR A 221 32.23 -35.26 -15.87
CA THR A 221 32.52 -35.41 -14.43
C THR A 221 31.93 -34.28 -13.59
N ASN A 222 31.69 -33.10 -14.18
CA ASN A 222 31.20 -31.89 -13.50
C ASN A 222 29.71 -31.60 -13.75
N GLN A 223 28.97 -32.56 -14.31
CA GLN A 223 27.54 -32.38 -14.59
C GLN A 223 26.67 -32.39 -13.34
N TRP A 224 27.11 -33.07 -12.28
CA TRP A 224 26.30 -33.32 -11.08
C TRP A 224 27.12 -33.10 -9.81
N PRO A 225 26.51 -32.52 -8.76
CA PRO A 225 27.14 -32.39 -7.45
C PRO A 225 27.64 -33.73 -6.93
N THR A 226 28.97 -33.87 -6.84
CA THR A 226 29.64 -35.09 -6.39
C THR A 226 30.59 -34.76 -5.25
N PHE A 227 30.42 -35.43 -4.11
CA PHE A 227 31.13 -35.15 -2.87
C PHE A 227 31.44 -36.45 -2.12
N THR A 228 32.58 -36.52 -1.43
CA THR A 228 32.74 -37.51 -0.37
C THR A 228 31.90 -37.11 0.84
N LEU A 229 31.52 -38.07 1.69
CA LEU A 229 30.83 -37.76 2.94
C LEU A 229 31.64 -36.76 3.78
N LYS A 230 32.97 -36.91 3.83
CA LYS A 230 33.88 -35.97 4.49
C LYS A 230 33.78 -34.55 3.94
N GLU A 231 33.79 -34.38 2.61
CA GLU A 231 33.63 -33.06 1.99
C GLU A 231 32.25 -32.47 2.28
N LEU A 232 31.21 -33.29 2.23
CA LEU A 232 29.83 -32.84 2.50
C LEU A 232 29.66 -32.34 3.93
N LEU A 233 30.26 -33.02 4.90
CA LEU A 233 30.22 -32.60 6.31
C LEU A 233 31.06 -31.36 6.58
N LYS A 234 32.20 -31.21 5.90
CA LYS A 234 32.96 -29.96 5.92
C LYS A 234 32.15 -28.76 5.41
N LEU A 235 31.27 -28.95 4.42
CA LEU A 235 30.37 -27.88 3.97
C LEU A 235 29.38 -27.45 5.06
N ALA A 236 29.01 -28.37 5.96
CA ALA A 236 28.18 -28.12 7.12
C ALA A 236 28.97 -27.66 8.35
N GLU A 237 30.29 -27.46 8.23
CA GLU A 237 31.21 -27.15 9.33
C GLU A 237 31.24 -28.21 10.44
N MET A 238 30.98 -29.47 10.08
CA MET A 238 30.95 -30.62 11.00
C MET A 238 32.05 -31.63 10.68
N ASP A 239 32.45 -32.37 11.70
CA ASP A 239 33.30 -33.56 11.58
C ASP A 239 32.65 -34.74 12.31
N ILE A 240 32.75 -35.95 11.74
CA ILE A 240 32.19 -37.18 12.32
C ILE A 240 32.96 -37.56 13.59
N ASP A 241 34.26 -37.27 13.61
CA ASP A 241 35.15 -37.61 14.72
C ASP A 241 35.20 -36.50 15.78
N ALA A 242 34.39 -35.44 15.64
CA ALA A 242 34.21 -34.44 16.69
C ALA A 242 33.25 -34.94 17.78
N GLN A 243 33.43 -34.40 18.99
CA GLN A 243 32.55 -34.67 20.13
C GLN A 243 31.20 -33.97 19.96
N ASN A 244 30.12 -34.68 20.28
CA ASN A 244 28.78 -34.12 20.28
C ASN A 244 28.52 -33.39 21.60
N PRO A 245 28.13 -32.09 21.61
CA PRO A 245 27.89 -31.31 22.82
C PRO A 245 26.58 -31.70 23.53
N ILE A 246 26.47 -32.95 23.97
CA ILE A 246 25.32 -33.47 24.72
C ILE A 246 25.43 -33.05 26.19
N ILE A 247 24.29 -32.74 26.80
CA ILE A 247 24.21 -32.46 28.24
C ILE A 247 24.30 -33.78 29.00
N VAL A 248 25.31 -33.90 29.88
CA VAL A 248 25.56 -35.07 30.73
C VAL A 248 25.43 -34.72 32.22
N SER A 249 25.24 -35.73 33.06
CA SER A 249 25.12 -35.56 34.50
C SER A 249 26.42 -35.14 35.16
N LYS A 250 26.31 -34.60 36.36
CA LYS A 250 27.49 -34.25 37.19
C LYS A 250 28.32 -35.48 37.60
N ASN A 251 27.73 -36.68 37.52
CA ASN A 251 28.37 -37.95 37.87
C ASN A 251 28.96 -38.67 36.64
N TYR A 252 28.99 -38.02 35.48
CA TYR A 252 29.52 -38.60 34.25
C TYR A 252 30.99 -39.00 34.42
N LYS A 253 31.28 -40.29 34.20
CA LYS A 253 32.60 -40.90 34.45
C LYS A 253 33.55 -40.84 33.25
N GLY A 254 33.07 -40.43 32.08
CA GLY A 254 33.92 -40.26 30.90
C GLY A 254 34.74 -38.99 31.03
N VAL A 255 36.03 -39.10 31.36
CA VAL A 255 36.94 -37.95 31.44
C VAL A 255 38.00 -38.09 30.37
N ASP A 256 38.31 -37.01 29.68
CA ASP A 256 39.45 -36.96 28.77
C ASP A 256 40.75 -36.86 29.57
N LEU A 257 41.67 -37.79 29.31
CA LEU A 257 42.92 -37.97 30.06
C LEU A 257 43.85 -36.74 29.95
N GLU A 258 43.72 -35.96 28.87
CA GLU A 258 44.58 -34.79 28.61
C GLU A 258 43.99 -33.46 29.12
N THR A 259 42.66 -33.30 29.04
CA THR A 259 42.00 -32.02 29.36
C THR A 259 41.29 -32.01 30.71
N GLY A 260 41.05 -33.18 31.32
CA GLY A 260 40.31 -33.31 32.57
C GLY A 260 38.82 -32.93 32.46
N LEU A 261 38.33 -32.64 31.25
CA LEU A 261 36.94 -32.32 30.95
C LEU A 261 36.13 -33.58 30.66
N PRO A 262 34.79 -33.53 30.80
CA PRO A 262 33.93 -34.66 30.44
C PRO A 262 34.09 -34.99 28.95
N ARG A 263 34.49 -36.23 28.65
CA ARG A 263 34.64 -36.74 27.29
C ARG A 263 33.29 -37.14 26.73
N LEU A 264 32.72 -36.31 25.86
CA LEU A 264 31.41 -36.56 25.26
C LEU A 264 31.51 -37.58 24.10
N PRO A 265 30.41 -38.30 23.78
CA PRO A 265 30.41 -39.25 22.67
C PRO A 265 30.63 -38.54 21.32
N LEU A 266 31.31 -39.21 20.38
CA LEU A 266 31.57 -38.69 19.04
C LEU A 266 30.31 -38.68 18.17
N PHE A 267 30.23 -37.79 17.18
CA PHE A 267 29.16 -37.82 16.16
C PHE A 267 29.10 -39.14 15.41
N ARG A 268 30.23 -39.86 15.29
CA ARG A 268 30.29 -41.24 14.77
C ARG A 268 29.38 -42.21 15.52
N LEU A 269 29.23 -42.03 16.83
CA LEU A 269 28.42 -42.88 17.71
C LEU A 269 26.99 -42.34 17.86
N THR A 270 26.85 -41.03 18.04
CA THR A 270 25.54 -40.41 18.25
C THR A 270 24.71 -40.29 16.98
N GLY A 271 25.38 -40.33 15.82
CA GLY A 271 24.80 -39.97 14.52
C GLY A 271 24.72 -38.45 14.32
N LEU A 272 24.47 -38.05 13.08
CA LEU A 272 24.34 -36.65 12.67
C LEU A 272 23.21 -36.51 11.63
N ARG A 273 22.34 -35.51 11.79
CA ARG A 273 21.38 -35.13 10.75
C ARG A 273 21.89 -33.88 10.04
N ILE A 274 21.94 -33.96 8.72
CA ILE A 274 22.27 -32.83 7.85
C ILE A 274 21.11 -32.58 6.88
N ALA A 275 20.76 -31.30 6.71
CA ALA A 275 19.83 -30.84 5.70
C ALA A 275 20.63 -30.31 4.51
N VAL A 276 20.35 -30.86 3.32
CA VAL A 276 20.87 -30.38 2.05
C VAL A 276 19.77 -29.59 1.37
N ASP A 277 19.90 -28.27 1.41
CA ASP A 277 18.97 -27.34 0.80
C ASP A 277 19.35 -27.08 -0.67
N PHE A 278 18.43 -27.36 -1.58
CA PHE A 278 18.52 -26.93 -2.98
C PHE A 278 17.60 -25.73 -3.20
N THR A 279 18.19 -24.55 -3.39
CA THR A 279 17.47 -23.32 -3.69
C THR A 279 17.43 -23.10 -5.20
N PHE A 280 16.28 -23.32 -5.81
CA PHE A 280 16.11 -23.10 -7.25
C PHE A 280 15.58 -21.72 -7.55
N SER A 281 16.08 -21.13 -8.62
CA SER A 281 15.54 -19.91 -9.17
C SER A 281 15.91 -19.76 -10.63
N ASN A 282 14.92 -19.40 -11.44
CA ASN A 282 15.08 -19.08 -12.86
C ASN A 282 14.87 -17.59 -13.14
N PHE A 283 14.81 -16.73 -12.13
CA PHE A 283 14.74 -15.29 -12.33
C PHE A 283 15.77 -14.59 -11.46
N ARG A 284 16.27 -13.44 -11.91
CA ARG A 284 17.38 -12.75 -11.25
C ARG A 284 16.93 -11.40 -10.71
N PRO A 285 17.39 -11.04 -9.50
CA PRO A 285 17.18 -9.68 -9.01
C PRO A 285 17.91 -8.70 -9.94
N MET A 286 17.35 -7.50 -10.07
CA MET A 286 17.82 -6.48 -11.01
C MET A 286 19.31 -6.13 -10.83
N GLY A 287 19.86 -6.29 -9.62
CA GLY A 287 21.28 -6.06 -9.31
C GLY A 287 22.27 -6.97 -10.05
N GLN A 288 21.82 -8.04 -10.71
CA GLN A 288 22.68 -8.92 -11.54
C GLN A 288 22.72 -8.51 -13.02
N MET A 289 22.08 -7.39 -13.41
CA MET A 289 22.12 -6.80 -14.76
C MET A 289 21.69 -7.74 -15.91
N ARG A 290 20.96 -8.81 -15.59
CA ARG A 290 20.38 -9.77 -16.55
C ARG A 290 18.95 -10.16 -16.16
N PRO A 291 17.99 -9.22 -16.18
CA PRO A 291 16.61 -9.47 -15.72
C PRO A 291 15.82 -10.41 -16.65
N PHE A 292 16.27 -10.63 -17.89
CA PHE A 292 15.58 -11.48 -18.87
C PHE A 292 16.27 -12.84 -19.09
N ASP A 293 17.28 -13.16 -18.29
CA ASP A 293 17.91 -14.48 -18.31
C ASP A 293 17.12 -15.44 -17.41
N PHE A 294 16.30 -16.28 -18.04
CA PHE A 294 15.43 -17.24 -17.36
C PHE A 294 16.04 -18.64 -17.20
N THR A 295 17.37 -18.76 -17.34
CA THR A 295 18.03 -20.04 -17.15
C THR A 295 17.86 -20.54 -15.71
N PRO A 296 17.43 -21.80 -15.51
CA PRO A 296 17.22 -22.34 -14.17
C PRO A 296 18.58 -22.55 -13.49
N LEU A 297 18.79 -21.90 -12.34
CA LEU A 297 19.97 -22.10 -11.51
C LEU A 297 19.55 -22.70 -10.17
N GLY A 298 20.41 -23.57 -9.63
CA GLY A 298 20.30 -24.12 -8.29
C GLY A 298 21.45 -23.64 -7.42
N VAL A 299 21.17 -23.35 -6.15
CA VAL A 299 22.19 -23.15 -5.12
C VAL A 299 22.02 -24.23 -4.07
N MET A 300 23.07 -25.03 -3.85
CA MET A 300 23.09 -26.08 -2.83
C MET A 300 23.81 -25.59 -1.59
N THR A 301 23.16 -25.71 -0.42
CA THR A 301 23.75 -25.42 0.88
C THR A 301 23.53 -26.59 1.83
N VAL A 302 24.49 -26.85 2.72
CA VAL A 302 24.42 -27.97 3.69
C VAL A 302 24.46 -27.42 5.10
N LYS A 303 23.61 -27.93 5.99
CA LYS A 303 23.53 -27.51 7.40
C LYS A 303 23.29 -28.69 8.33
N ALA A 304 23.89 -28.68 9.52
CA ALA A 304 23.61 -29.68 10.56
C ALA A 304 22.34 -29.31 11.36
N THR A 305 21.53 -30.31 11.70
CA THR A 305 20.24 -30.11 12.39
C THR A 305 20.12 -30.84 13.74
N SER A 306 20.97 -31.82 14.05
CA SER A 306 20.84 -32.65 15.27
C SER A 306 21.94 -32.46 16.33
N VAL A 307 22.64 -31.32 16.33
CA VAL A 307 23.73 -31.04 17.28
C VAL A 307 23.20 -31.11 18.72
N GLY A 308 23.90 -31.82 19.61
CA GLY A 308 23.51 -31.98 21.02
C GLY A 308 22.51 -33.10 21.29
N SER A 309 22.21 -33.95 20.31
CA SER A 309 21.25 -35.07 20.46
C SER A 309 21.71 -36.34 19.76
N PHE A 310 21.16 -37.48 20.17
CA PHE A 310 21.30 -38.75 19.46
C PHE A 310 20.32 -38.82 18.29
N VAL A 311 20.82 -39.29 17.15
CA VAL A 311 19.98 -39.61 15.99
C VAL A 311 19.36 -40.98 16.21
N THR A 312 18.04 -41.06 16.00
CA THR A 312 17.29 -42.31 16.04
C THR A 312 17.97 -43.38 15.17
N PRO A 313 18.32 -44.55 15.72
CA PRO A 313 18.95 -45.61 14.95
C PRO A 313 17.97 -46.18 13.93
N ARG A 314 18.54 -46.72 12.85
CA ARG A 314 17.83 -47.62 11.94
C ARG A 314 18.00 -49.04 12.46
N GLU A 315 16.89 -49.66 12.84
CA GLU A 315 16.88 -51.04 13.31
C GLU A 315 16.48 -52.00 12.20
N SER A 316 17.18 -53.13 12.11
CA SER A 316 16.83 -54.24 11.21
C SER A 316 17.10 -55.56 11.91
N THR A 317 16.18 -56.50 11.79
CA THR A 317 16.32 -57.84 12.35
C THR A 317 16.64 -58.84 11.24
N ILE A 318 17.74 -59.56 11.38
CA ILE A 318 18.12 -60.64 10.49
C ILE A 318 17.78 -61.96 11.18
N TYR A 319 16.94 -62.77 10.54
CA TYR A 319 16.58 -64.09 11.03
C TYR A 319 17.55 -65.14 10.51
N SER A 320 18.00 -66.04 11.38
CA SER A 320 18.96 -67.11 11.04
C SER A 320 18.48 -68.50 11.45
N GLY A 321 17.18 -68.65 11.77
CA GLY A 321 16.57 -69.93 12.12
C GLY A 321 16.51 -70.94 10.97
N THR A 322 16.17 -72.19 11.29
CA THR A 322 15.99 -73.26 10.30
C THR A 322 14.76 -73.03 9.43
N THR A 323 14.67 -73.68 8.27
CA THR A 323 13.55 -73.52 7.31
C THR A 323 12.17 -73.82 7.91
N SER A 324 12.10 -74.68 8.93
CA SER A 324 10.87 -75.01 9.67
C SER A 324 10.54 -74.02 10.79
N ASN A 325 11.51 -73.25 11.28
CA ASN A 325 11.37 -72.32 12.41
C ASN A 325 12.32 -71.13 12.23
N PHE A 326 12.05 -70.32 11.19
CA PHE A 326 12.94 -69.24 10.75
C PHE A 326 13.07 -68.14 11.81
N ASP A 327 12.07 -67.99 12.68
CA ASP A 327 11.98 -66.99 13.75
C ASP A 327 12.55 -67.46 15.10
N SER A 328 13.22 -68.63 15.15
CA SER A 328 13.82 -69.18 16.37
C SER A 328 15.07 -68.43 16.85
N LYS A 329 15.85 -67.88 15.93
CA LYS A 329 17.07 -67.13 16.24
C LYS A 329 17.30 -66.02 15.24
N GLY A 330 18.01 -65.00 15.67
CA GLY A 330 18.35 -63.89 14.81
C GLY A 330 19.31 -62.90 15.44
N THR A 331 19.45 -61.78 14.78
CA THR A 331 20.32 -60.70 15.21
C THR A 331 19.61 -59.38 14.94
N VAL A 332 19.49 -58.55 15.98
CA VAL A 332 19.06 -57.16 15.84
C VAL A 332 20.28 -56.32 15.52
N LEU A 333 20.23 -55.60 14.41
CA LEU A 333 21.20 -54.59 14.03
C LEU A 333 20.58 -53.23 14.27
N SER A 334 21.25 -52.40 15.06
CA SER A 334 20.88 -51.00 15.30
C SER A 334 21.99 -50.11 14.75
N ILE A 335 21.71 -49.44 13.63
CA ILE A 335 22.69 -48.66 12.88
C ILE A 335 22.45 -47.17 13.11
N ARG A 336 23.51 -46.45 13.48
CA ARG A 336 23.54 -44.99 13.60
C ARG A 336 24.53 -44.41 12.61
N GLY A 337 24.27 -43.18 12.19
CA GLY A 337 25.20 -42.45 11.36
C GLY A 337 24.62 -41.17 10.82
N VAL A 338 25.05 -40.81 9.62
CA VAL A 338 24.71 -39.55 8.99
C VAL A 338 23.41 -39.70 8.21
N LYS A 339 22.36 -39.02 8.65
CA LYS A 339 21.10 -38.87 7.92
C LYS A 339 21.12 -37.56 7.14
N ILE A 340 20.97 -37.68 5.84
CA ILE A 340 20.94 -36.59 4.87
C ILE A 340 19.48 -36.40 4.44
N GLU A 341 18.95 -35.19 4.62
CA GLU A 341 17.58 -34.85 4.23
C GLU A 341 17.62 -33.78 3.14
N PHE A 342 16.94 -34.01 2.03
CA PHE A 342 16.87 -33.06 0.93
C PHE A 342 15.71 -32.09 1.13
N GLN A 343 15.97 -30.79 0.97
CA GLN A 343 14.95 -29.76 1.08
C GLN A 343 14.94 -28.86 -0.15
N ALA A 344 13.75 -28.66 -0.72
CA ALA A 344 13.54 -27.69 -1.77
C ALA A 344 13.34 -26.29 -1.18
N LYS A 345 14.03 -25.29 -1.72
CA LYS A 345 13.88 -23.86 -1.42
C LYS A 345 13.88 -23.05 -2.72
N GLY A 346 13.58 -21.76 -2.58
CA GLY A 346 13.57 -20.84 -3.72
C GLY A 346 12.23 -20.77 -4.43
N GLN A 347 12.24 -20.13 -5.59
CA GLN A 347 11.05 -19.80 -6.37
C GLN A 347 11.36 -19.94 -7.86
N MET A 348 10.48 -20.64 -8.56
CA MET A 348 10.49 -20.74 -10.01
C MET A 348 9.34 -19.91 -10.55
N GLY A 349 9.60 -19.13 -11.60
CA GLY A 349 8.63 -18.24 -12.23
C GLY A 349 8.33 -18.66 -13.66
N LYS A 350 7.06 -18.60 -14.07
CA LYS A 350 6.67 -18.68 -15.48
C LYS A 350 5.92 -17.40 -15.84
N ALA A 351 6.19 -16.83 -17.01
CA ALA A 351 5.43 -15.69 -17.50
C ALA A 351 3.96 -16.07 -17.63
N ASP A 352 3.07 -15.30 -17.00
CA ASP A 352 1.63 -15.53 -16.99
C ASP A 352 0.90 -14.23 -17.28
N GLY A 353 0.04 -14.24 -18.30
CA GLY A 353 -0.67 -13.05 -18.75
C GLY A 353 -1.66 -12.53 -17.71
N TYR A 354 -2.32 -13.42 -16.96
CA TYR A 354 -3.27 -13.02 -15.92
C TYR A 354 -2.58 -12.32 -14.76
N THR A 355 -1.49 -12.90 -14.26
CA THR A 355 -0.65 -12.30 -13.21
C THR A 355 -0.08 -10.95 -13.68
N GLY A 356 0.39 -10.87 -14.92
CA GLY A 356 0.82 -9.62 -15.55
C GLY A 356 -0.27 -8.55 -15.62
N MET A 357 -1.50 -8.92 -15.99
CA MET A 357 -2.64 -8.00 -16.05
C MET A 357 -3.02 -7.49 -14.65
N MET A 358 -3.04 -8.36 -13.65
CA MET A 358 -3.31 -7.96 -12.25
C MET A 358 -2.23 -7.01 -11.72
N ALA A 359 -0.96 -7.27 -12.05
CA ALA A 359 0.13 -6.36 -11.73
C ALA A 359 -0.04 -4.99 -12.41
N LEU A 360 -0.41 -4.95 -13.70
CA LEU A 360 -0.68 -3.71 -14.42
C LEU A 360 -1.88 -2.94 -13.83
N MET A 361 -2.97 -3.63 -13.49
CA MET A 361 -4.12 -3.01 -12.82
C MET A 361 -3.72 -2.39 -11.48
N SER A 362 -2.93 -3.09 -10.67
CA SER A 362 -2.40 -2.55 -9.42
C SER A 362 -1.53 -1.31 -9.64
N CYS A 363 -0.72 -1.28 -10.71
CA CYS A 363 0.06 -0.11 -11.09
C CYS A 363 -0.82 1.08 -11.50
N LEU A 364 -1.88 0.84 -12.27
CA LEU A 364 -2.84 1.88 -12.69
C LEU A 364 -3.61 2.45 -11.50
N VAL A 365 -4.00 1.61 -10.53
CA VAL A 365 -4.64 2.08 -9.29
C VAL A 365 -3.69 2.98 -8.50
N MET A 366 -2.39 2.65 -8.42
CA MET A 366 -1.40 3.51 -7.78
C MET A 366 -1.27 4.88 -8.43
N VAL A 367 -1.49 5.00 -9.75
CA VAL A 367 -1.50 6.31 -10.43
C VAL A 367 -2.62 7.20 -9.90
N GLY A 368 -3.76 6.64 -9.45
CA GLY A 368 -4.84 7.38 -8.80
C GLY A 368 -4.44 8.00 -7.45
N VAL A 369 -3.39 7.50 -6.78
CA VAL A 369 -2.86 8.14 -5.57
C VAL A 369 -2.28 9.53 -5.89
N ALA A 370 -1.81 9.72 -7.13
CA ALA A 370 -1.28 11.01 -7.56
C ALA A 370 -2.31 12.13 -7.54
N THR A 371 -3.56 11.83 -7.91
CA THR A 371 -4.63 12.82 -7.88
C THR A 371 -4.96 13.21 -6.45
N ALA A 372 -5.03 12.24 -5.53
CA ALA A 372 -5.28 12.53 -4.11
C ALA A 372 -4.20 13.43 -3.48
N ILE A 373 -2.92 13.20 -3.79
CA ILE A 373 -1.82 14.05 -3.30
C ILE A 373 -1.95 15.47 -3.87
N VAL A 374 -2.23 15.58 -5.17
CA VAL A 374 -2.39 16.87 -5.84
C VAL A 374 -3.63 17.61 -5.34
N ASP A 375 -4.69 16.91 -4.95
CA ASP A 375 -5.90 17.50 -4.38
C ASP A 375 -5.61 18.15 -3.03
N VAL A 376 -4.84 17.49 -2.17
CA VAL A 376 -4.40 18.06 -0.89
C VAL A 376 -3.52 19.28 -1.13
N VAL A 377 -2.53 19.16 -2.02
CA VAL A 377 -1.62 20.28 -2.35
C VAL A 377 -2.39 21.45 -2.99
N GLY A 378 -3.37 21.17 -3.86
CA GLY A 378 -4.23 22.15 -4.49
C GLY A 378 -5.07 22.92 -3.48
N ALA A 379 -5.66 22.22 -2.50
CA ALA A 379 -6.44 22.82 -1.43
C ALA A 379 -5.63 23.75 -0.50
N PHE A 380 -4.30 23.62 -0.46
CA PHE A 380 -3.41 24.51 0.31
C PHE A 380 -2.86 25.69 -0.49
N ILE A 381 -2.76 25.57 -1.82
CA ILE A 381 -2.10 26.56 -2.67
C ILE A 381 -3.10 27.47 -3.40
N TYR A 382 -4.32 26.99 -3.64
CA TYR A 382 -5.30 27.67 -4.47
C TYR A 382 -6.58 27.91 -3.69
N ASP A 383 -6.88 29.18 -3.42
CA ASP A 383 -7.98 29.59 -2.53
C ASP A 383 -9.36 29.21 -3.11
N SER A 384 -9.54 29.24 -4.43
CA SER A 384 -10.78 28.80 -5.08
C SER A 384 -10.83 27.30 -5.44
N PHE A 385 -9.84 26.50 -5.00
CA PHE A 385 -9.81 25.06 -5.30
C PHE A 385 -10.98 24.30 -4.67
N LYS A 386 -11.38 24.75 -3.47
CA LYS A 386 -12.46 24.13 -2.71
C LYS A 386 -13.81 24.48 -3.33
N ASP A 387 -14.01 25.75 -3.68
CA ASP A 387 -15.25 26.25 -4.28
C ASP A 387 -15.48 25.65 -5.68
N ASP A 388 -14.42 25.49 -6.47
CA ASP A 388 -14.53 24.91 -7.82
C ASP A 388 -14.82 23.40 -7.80
N LYS A 389 -14.41 22.68 -6.73
CA LYS A 389 -14.43 21.21 -6.67
C LYS A 389 -15.53 20.64 -5.77
N ILE A 390 -15.87 21.32 -4.68
CA ILE A 390 -16.85 20.90 -3.69
C ILE A 390 -18.08 21.78 -3.90
N GLU A 391 -19.18 21.17 -4.38
CA GLU A 391 -20.47 21.84 -4.37
C GLU A 391 -21.03 21.75 -2.93
N ASP A 392 -21.40 22.88 -2.34
CA ASP A 392 -22.08 22.90 -1.04
C ASP A 392 -23.52 22.37 -1.20
N ASP A 393 -23.67 21.06 -0.98
CA ASP A 393 -24.95 20.33 -1.15
C ASP A 393 -26.06 20.79 -0.19
N SER A 394 -25.74 21.54 0.87
CA SER A 394 -26.69 22.04 1.86
C SER A 394 -27.68 23.06 1.28
N GLU A 395 -27.19 23.97 0.43
CA GLU A 395 -28.03 24.99 -0.22
C GLU A 395 -28.88 24.38 -1.32
N ARG A 396 -28.32 23.39 -2.05
CA ARG A 396 -29.03 22.67 -3.09
C ARG A 396 -30.17 21.80 -2.54
N GLN A 397 -29.93 21.04 -1.48
CA GLN A 397 -31.01 20.28 -0.81
C GLN A 397 -32.11 21.21 -0.28
N HIS A 398 -31.74 22.39 0.22
CA HIS A 398 -32.71 23.37 0.70
C HIS A 398 -33.58 23.93 -0.44
N LEU A 399 -32.98 24.25 -1.58
CA LEU A 399 -33.68 24.69 -2.79
C LEU A 399 -34.55 23.59 -3.40
N GLU A 400 -34.05 22.35 -3.47
CA GLU A 400 -34.84 21.20 -3.96
C GLU A 400 -36.04 20.92 -3.03
N HIS A 401 -35.89 21.02 -1.71
CA HIS A 401 -37.00 20.95 -0.75
C HIS A 401 -37.98 22.12 -0.88
N MET A 402 -37.49 23.33 -1.16
CA MET A 402 -38.34 24.51 -1.35
C MET A 402 -39.16 24.40 -2.63
N ILE A 403 -38.55 23.92 -3.72
CA ILE A 403 -39.23 23.67 -5.00
C ILE A 403 -40.30 22.57 -4.85
N LEU A 404 -39.99 21.48 -4.17
CA LEU A 404 -40.95 20.41 -3.88
C LEU A 404 -42.16 20.90 -3.07
N ASN A 405 -41.94 21.80 -2.11
CA ASN A 405 -43.02 22.42 -1.34
C ASN A 405 -43.84 23.40 -2.20
N ILE A 406 -43.21 24.16 -3.11
CA ILE A 406 -43.90 25.06 -4.05
C ILE A 406 -44.76 24.26 -5.04
N GLU A 407 -44.25 23.14 -5.57
CA GLU A 407 -44.98 22.27 -6.50
C GLU A 407 -46.14 21.51 -5.84
N THR A 408 -46.04 21.17 -4.56
CA THR A 408 -47.09 20.41 -3.85
C THR A 408 -48.18 21.28 -3.23
N SER A 409 -47.88 22.52 -2.81
CA SER A 409 -48.86 23.37 -2.10
C SER A 409 -49.31 24.64 -2.83
N GLY A 410 -48.64 25.06 -3.91
CA GLY A 410 -48.93 26.36 -4.53
C GLY A 410 -48.59 27.53 -3.59
N VAL A 411 -48.46 28.74 -4.15
CA VAL A 411 -48.03 29.95 -3.42
C VAL A 411 -48.87 30.17 -2.13
N PRO A 412 -48.26 30.49 -0.97
CA PRO A 412 -48.94 30.50 0.32
C PRO A 412 -49.62 31.85 0.60
N PHE A 413 -50.39 32.35 -0.38
CA PHE A 413 -51.24 33.53 -0.17
C PHE A 413 -52.63 33.23 -0.71
N LYS A 414 -53.55 32.91 0.20
CA LYS A 414 -55.00 32.95 -0.07
C LYS A 414 -55.51 34.32 0.39
N ASN A 415 -56.40 34.91 -0.41
CA ASN A 415 -56.97 36.24 -0.16
C ASN A 415 -57.88 36.36 1.09
N ASP A 416 -58.04 35.29 1.88
CA ASP A 416 -59.02 35.22 2.96
C ASP A 416 -58.42 35.15 4.39
N ASP A 417 -57.09 35.26 4.55
CA ASP A 417 -56.43 35.15 5.87
C ASP A 417 -56.24 36.49 6.62
N PHE A 418 -57.01 37.54 6.26
CA PHE A 418 -57.06 38.77 7.06
C PHE A 418 -58.29 38.74 8.00
N GLU A 419 -58.15 38.09 9.16
CA GLU A 419 -59.11 38.25 10.26
C GLU A 419 -58.86 39.60 10.97
N PHE A 420 -59.87 40.47 10.97
CA PHE A 420 -59.85 41.79 11.61
C PHE A 420 -60.30 41.68 13.07
N GLU A 421 -59.47 42.09 14.03
CA GLU A 421 -59.88 42.24 15.44
C GLU A 421 -60.92 43.37 15.60
N PRO A 422 -62.00 43.17 16.37
CA PRO A 422 -63.05 44.18 16.52
C PRO A 422 -62.64 45.28 17.51
N GLY A 423 -62.61 46.54 17.06
CA GLY A 423 -62.56 47.72 17.95
C GLY A 423 -61.59 48.84 17.58
N THR A 424 -60.80 48.69 16.53
CA THR A 424 -59.84 49.71 16.05
C THR A 424 -60.32 50.32 14.74
N SER A 425 -60.07 51.61 14.53
CA SER A 425 -60.48 52.26 13.27
C SER A 425 -59.60 51.78 12.12
N VAL A 426 -60.22 51.31 11.04
CA VAL A 426 -59.60 50.83 9.79
C VAL A 426 -58.46 51.73 9.31
N LYS A 427 -58.58 53.05 9.50
CA LYS A 427 -57.57 54.03 9.08
C LYS A 427 -56.25 53.93 9.86
N LYS A 428 -56.29 53.67 11.17
CA LYS A 428 -55.08 53.51 11.99
C LYS A 428 -54.33 52.22 11.66
N GLN A 429 -55.07 51.14 11.41
CA GLN A 429 -54.48 49.87 10.99
C GLN A 429 -53.98 49.90 9.56
N ILE A 430 -54.62 50.64 8.64
CA ILE A 430 -54.05 50.89 7.30
C ILE A 430 -52.76 51.68 7.43
N ASP A 431 -52.69 52.74 8.24
CA ASP A 431 -51.43 53.48 8.41
C ASP A 431 -50.31 52.62 9.01
N GLU A 432 -50.64 51.72 9.94
CA GLU A 432 -49.70 50.78 10.55
C GLU A 432 -49.26 49.69 9.56
N LEU A 433 -50.18 49.14 8.76
CA LEU A 433 -49.88 48.25 7.63
C LEU A 433 -49.08 48.96 6.55
N THR A 434 -49.34 50.25 6.26
CA THR A 434 -48.56 51.00 5.28
C THR A 434 -47.13 51.21 5.77
N ARG A 435 -46.96 51.37 7.09
CA ARG A 435 -45.65 51.48 7.75
C ARG A 435 -44.92 50.15 7.80
N ASP A 436 -45.62 49.05 8.04
CA ASP A 436 -45.05 47.70 8.02
C ASP A 436 -44.79 47.20 6.61
N ILE A 437 -45.62 47.55 5.61
CA ILE A 437 -45.35 47.35 4.19
C ILE A 437 -44.16 48.22 3.77
N GLN A 438 -44.02 49.45 4.26
CA GLN A 438 -42.82 50.26 4.00
C GLN A 438 -41.57 49.65 4.64
N ARG A 439 -41.66 49.13 5.87
CA ARG A 439 -40.56 48.42 6.54
C ARG A 439 -40.20 47.11 5.85
N GLN A 440 -41.20 46.31 5.48
CA GLN A 440 -41.01 45.07 4.73
C GLN A 440 -40.57 45.33 3.30
N ALA A 441 -40.98 46.43 2.65
CA ALA A 441 -40.47 46.85 1.35
C ALA A 441 -39.01 47.29 1.45
N THR A 442 -38.61 48.01 2.52
CA THR A 442 -37.19 48.30 2.76
C THR A 442 -36.36 47.04 3.04
N LEU A 443 -36.92 46.04 3.72
CA LEU A 443 -36.28 44.73 3.93
C LEU A 443 -36.26 43.87 2.66
N LEU A 444 -37.31 43.91 1.83
CA LEU A 444 -37.37 43.27 0.51
C LEU A 444 -36.41 43.95 -0.48
N HIS A 445 -36.13 45.24 -0.33
CA HIS A 445 -35.04 45.89 -1.07
C HIS A 445 -33.66 45.38 -0.62
N HIS A 446 -33.47 45.06 0.67
CA HIS A 446 -32.26 44.38 1.13
C HIS A 446 -32.17 42.93 0.61
N MET A 447 -33.25 42.15 0.61
CA MET A 447 -33.23 40.75 0.13
C MET A 447 -33.26 40.61 -1.40
N SER A 448 -33.89 41.55 -2.12
CA SER A 448 -33.84 41.58 -3.60
C SER A 448 -32.50 42.08 -4.13
N GLY A 449 -31.76 42.86 -3.35
CA GLY A 449 -30.36 43.19 -3.60
C GLY A 449 -29.43 41.98 -3.48
N GLU A 450 -29.67 41.10 -2.49
CA GLU A 450 -28.93 39.83 -2.35
C GLU A 450 -29.27 38.83 -3.47
N LEU A 451 -30.51 38.80 -3.97
CA LEU A 451 -30.86 37.99 -5.17
C LEU A 451 -30.32 38.58 -6.48
N ALA A 452 -30.15 39.89 -6.60
CA ALA A 452 -29.54 40.50 -7.78
C ALA A 452 -28.01 40.30 -7.85
N ALA A 453 -27.36 40.05 -6.70
CA ALA A 453 -25.96 39.62 -6.62
C ALA A 453 -25.74 38.17 -7.10
N ALA A 454 -26.81 37.39 -7.29
CA ALA A 454 -26.78 36.03 -7.84
C ALA A 454 -26.94 35.97 -9.38
N GLY A 455 -26.48 37.00 -10.10
CA GLY A 455 -26.06 36.86 -11.50
C GLY A 455 -27.12 37.09 -12.59
N LEU A 456 -27.79 38.26 -12.60
CA LEU A 456 -28.47 38.73 -13.82
C LEU A 456 -28.25 40.24 -14.05
N ASN A 457 -27.48 40.54 -15.09
CA ASN A 457 -27.19 41.90 -15.56
C ASN A 457 -28.49 42.63 -15.98
N SER A 458 -29.02 43.51 -15.14
CA SER A 458 -30.28 44.25 -15.38
C SER A 458 -30.15 45.50 -16.27
N HIS A 459 -29.00 45.71 -16.92
CA HIS A 459 -28.74 46.92 -17.71
C HIS A 459 -29.27 46.91 -19.16
N THR A 460 -30.12 45.95 -19.54
CA THR A 460 -30.79 45.95 -20.86
C THR A 460 -32.32 45.84 -20.81
N MET A 461 -32.96 45.78 -19.63
CA MET A 461 -34.41 45.54 -19.55
C MET A 461 -35.27 46.71 -19.05
N HIS A 462 -34.70 47.83 -18.59
CA HIS A 462 -35.49 49.00 -18.18
C HIS A 462 -35.51 50.18 -19.17
N MET A 463 -35.07 49.97 -20.42
CA MET A 463 -35.28 50.94 -21.51
C MET A 463 -36.50 50.64 -22.40
N ALA A 464 -37.26 49.58 -22.12
CA ALA A 464 -38.34 49.12 -23.00
C ALA A 464 -39.73 49.10 -22.36
N ASP A 465 -39.95 49.79 -21.23
CA ASP A 465 -41.30 49.88 -20.65
C ASP A 465 -41.55 51.27 -20.04
N LEU A 466 -41.69 52.26 -20.94
CA LEU A 466 -42.48 53.46 -20.69
C LEU A 466 -43.41 53.58 -21.88
N GLY A 467 -44.68 53.22 -21.65
CA GLY A 467 -45.75 53.27 -22.64
C GLY A 467 -45.84 54.63 -23.33
N GLU A 468 -46.09 54.58 -24.63
CA GLU A 468 -46.42 55.72 -25.48
C GLU A 468 -47.54 56.55 -24.82
N GLY A 469 -47.25 57.79 -24.41
CA GLY A 469 -48.32 58.70 -23.98
C GLY A 469 -48.01 59.79 -22.96
N VAL A 470 -46.78 59.98 -22.48
CA VAL A 470 -46.45 61.10 -21.59
C VAL A 470 -45.50 62.08 -22.30
N GLN A 471 -46.05 63.23 -22.71
CA GLN A 471 -45.28 64.35 -23.23
C GLN A 471 -44.23 64.81 -22.21
N SER A 472 -43.07 65.18 -22.74
CA SER A 472 -41.74 65.30 -22.13
C SER A 472 -41.66 66.17 -20.87
N ALA A 473 -41.64 65.54 -19.70
CA ALA A 473 -40.95 66.09 -18.54
C ALA A 473 -39.43 65.88 -18.72
N ARG A 474 -38.65 66.95 -18.89
CA ARG A 474 -37.18 66.89 -18.85
C ARG A 474 -36.69 67.56 -17.57
N TYR A 475 -35.87 66.83 -16.83
CA TYR A 475 -35.18 67.31 -15.65
C TYR A 475 -33.72 67.59 -15.99
N GLU A 476 -33.24 68.76 -15.57
CA GLU A 476 -31.81 69.03 -15.49
C GLU A 476 -31.29 68.51 -14.15
N CYS A 477 -30.40 67.52 -14.23
CA CYS A 477 -29.87 66.81 -13.07
C CYS A 477 -28.42 67.23 -12.83
N VAL A 478 -28.13 67.73 -11.63
CA VAL A 478 -26.82 68.29 -11.27
C VAL A 478 -26.36 67.77 -9.90
N LEU A 479 -25.08 67.46 -9.78
CA LEU A 479 -24.41 67.28 -8.48
C LEU A 479 -23.67 68.57 -8.13
N LYS A 480 -24.11 69.22 -7.06
CA LYS A 480 -23.45 70.43 -6.53
C LYS A 480 -22.38 70.04 -5.53
N GLY A 481 -21.13 70.35 -5.84
CA GLY A 481 -19.99 70.17 -4.94
C GLY A 481 -19.97 71.17 -3.78
N SER A 482 -19.16 70.91 -2.77
CA SER A 482 -19.01 71.79 -1.59
C SER A 482 -18.39 73.15 -1.91
N ASN A 483 -17.68 73.26 -3.04
CA ASN A 483 -17.11 74.50 -3.57
C ASN A 483 -18.10 75.31 -4.45
N GLY A 484 -19.32 74.81 -4.66
CA GLY A 484 -20.34 75.44 -5.51
C GLY A 484 -20.19 75.16 -7.00
N GLU A 485 -19.31 74.23 -7.41
CA GLU A 485 -19.26 73.75 -8.79
C GLU A 485 -20.38 72.76 -9.07
N ASP A 486 -21.03 72.94 -10.22
CA ASP A 486 -22.15 72.15 -10.70
C ASP A 486 -21.65 71.10 -11.70
N ILE A 487 -21.81 69.82 -11.37
CA ILE A 487 -21.50 68.68 -12.26
C ILE A 487 -22.80 68.24 -12.93
N PHE A 488 -22.94 68.54 -14.21
CA PHE A 488 -24.13 68.18 -14.99
C PHE A 488 -24.13 66.69 -15.35
N LEU A 489 -25.17 65.98 -14.90
CA LEU A 489 -25.33 64.56 -15.15
C LEU A 489 -26.08 64.33 -16.47
N THR A 490 -25.44 63.62 -17.39
CA THR A 490 -26.08 63.16 -18.63
C THR A 490 -26.78 61.81 -18.40
N GLY A 491 -27.72 61.44 -19.27
CA GLY A 491 -28.47 60.17 -19.19
C GLY A 491 -27.66 58.86 -19.22
N GLY A 492 -26.33 58.94 -19.39
CA GLY A 492 -25.41 57.80 -19.38
C GLY A 492 -24.51 57.76 -18.13
N PRO A 493 -23.78 56.66 -17.90
CA PRO A 493 -22.90 56.51 -16.73
C PRO A 493 -21.73 57.48 -16.76
N GLN A 494 -21.56 58.22 -15.67
CA GLN A 494 -20.46 59.16 -15.46
C GLN A 494 -19.73 58.82 -14.15
N THR A 495 -18.39 58.81 -14.18
CA THR A 495 -17.59 58.52 -12.99
C THR A 495 -17.20 59.81 -12.25
N VAL A 496 -17.51 59.89 -10.97
CA VAL A 496 -17.14 61.01 -10.09
C VAL A 496 -16.09 60.54 -9.09
N GLY A 497 -15.06 61.35 -8.87
CA GLY A 497 -13.97 61.06 -7.96
C GLY A 497 -13.08 62.28 -7.73
N ARG A 498 -11.84 62.05 -7.27
CA ARG A 498 -10.86 63.12 -7.02
C ARG A 498 -10.75 64.07 -8.23
N GLY A 499 -10.77 65.37 -7.96
CA GLY A 499 -10.71 66.45 -8.95
C GLY A 499 -12.08 67.04 -9.34
N HIS A 500 -13.18 66.45 -8.90
CA HIS A 500 -14.54 66.93 -9.19
C HIS A 500 -15.16 67.64 -7.96
N GLY A 501 -15.84 68.77 -8.17
CA GLY A 501 -16.61 69.52 -7.16
C GLY A 501 -15.86 69.80 -5.85
N GLY A 502 -14.59 70.17 -5.96
CA GLY A 502 -13.76 70.59 -4.81
C GLY A 502 -12.98 69.46 -4.10
N ALA A 503 -13.17 68.20 -4.49
CA ALA A 503 -12.54 67.04 -3.85
C ALA A 503 -11.07 66.87 -4.29
N GLN A 504 -10.13 67.53 -3.59
CA GLN A 504 -8.69 67.56 -3.98
C GLN A 504 -7.78 66.64 -3.14
N SER A 505 -8.28 66.10 -2.02
CA SER A 505 -7.48 65.34 -1.06
C SER A 505 -6.79 64.12 -1.68
N LYS A 506 -5.52 63.89 -1.33
CA LYS A 506 -4.78 62.70 -1.80
C LYS A 506 -5.34 61.40 -1.21
N ARG A 507 -5.98 61.48 -0.03
CA ARG A 507 -6.55 60.32 0.68
C ARG A 507 -7.73 59.67 -0.06
N ILE A 508 -8.39 60.38 -0.99
CA ILE A 508 -9.47 59.85 -1.83
C ILE A 508 -9.03 59.48 -3.26
N SER A 509 -7.72 59.50 -3.55
CA SER A 509 -7.19 59.34 -4.93
C SER A 509 -7.51 58.01 -5.62
N HIS A 510 -8.02 57.03 -4.87
CA HIS A 510 -8.43 55.73 -5.35
C HIS A 510 -9.90 55.41 -5.05
N LYS A 511 -10.73 56.40 -4.70
CA LYS A 511 -12.18 56.23 -4.51
C LYS A 511 -12.93 56.88 -5.67
N GLN A 512 -13.78 56.12 -6.34
CA GLN A 512 -14.61 56.59 -7.46
C GLN A 512 -16.00 55.98 -7.36
N ILE A 513 -17.00 56.73 -7.81
CA ILE A 513 -18.40 56.29 -7.92
C ILE A 513 -18.89 56.49 -9.34
N SER A 514 -19.79 55.64 -9.80
CA SER A 514 -20.48 55.81 -11.08
C SER A 514 -21.88 56.34 -10.82
N VAL A 515 -22.30 57.38 -11.55
CA VAL A 515 -23.62 58.01 -11.42
C VAL A 515 -24.31 58.03 -12.78
N VAL A 516 -25.57 57.61 -12.82
CA VAL A 516 -26.43 57.64 -14.02
C VAL A 516 -27.69 58.41 -13.68
N ALA A 517 -27.91 59.57 -14.27
CA ALA A 517 -29.17 60.32 -14.09
C ALA A 517 -30.23 59.85 -15.09
N ASN A 518 -31.48 59.74 -14.64
CA ASN A 518 -32.63 59.61 -15.52
C ASN A 518 -33.30 60.98 -15.67
N THR A 519 -33.02 61.62 -16.80
CA THR A 519 -33.50 62.97 -17.14
C THR A 519 -35.02 63.04 -17.36
N HIS A 520 -35.74 61.93 -17.36
CA HIS A 520 -37.20 61.89 -17.55
C HIS A 520 -37.98 61.87 -16.24
N ASN A 521 -37.39 61.34 -15.16
CA ASN A 521 -38.05 61.24 -13.85
C ASN A 521 -37.31 62.02 -12.74
N GLY A 522 -36.16 62.64 -13.04
CA GLY A 522 -35.40 63.47 -12.10
C GLY A 522 -34.72 62.67 -10.98
N MET A 523 -34.54 61.36 -11.15
CA MET A 523 -33.81 60.48 -10.22
C MET A 523 -32.43 60.12 -10.78
N ALA A 524 -31.45 59.83 -9.92
CA ALA A 524 -30.13 59.37 -10.37
C ALA A 524 -29.68 58.12 -9.60
N ARG A 525 -29.09 57.14 -10.28
CA ARG A 525 -28.58 55.92 -9.66
C ARG A 525 -27.07 56.02 -9.47
N VAL A 526 -26.60 55.77 -8.25
CA VAL A 526 -25.18 55.72 -7.90
C VAL A 526 -24.75 54.27 -7.67
N GLN A 527 -23.63 53.89 -8.25
CA GLN A 527 -22.99 52.60 -8.10
C GLN A 527 -21.59 52.78 -7.50
N GLY A 528 -21.30 52.02 -6.43
CA GLY A 528 -19.95 51.88 -5.90
C GLY A 528 -19.08 51.09 -6.87
N LEU A 529 -17.93 51.64 -7.27
CA LEU A 529 -17.00 50.90 -8.12
C LEU A 529 -16.07 50.01 -7.26
N PRO A 530 -15.61 48.85 -7.78
CA PRO A 530 -14.67 47.98 -7.10
C PRO A 530 -13.27 48.63 -7.11
N THR A 531 -13.08 49.64 -6.28
CA THR A 531 -11.79 50.26 -6.05
C THR A 531 -11.15 49.74 -4.76
N LYS A 532 -9.82 49.84 -4.66
CA LYS A 532 -9.02 49.25 -3.57
C LYS A 532 -9.49 49.63 -2.16
N ASN A 533 -10.19 50.77 -2.02
CA ASN A 533 -10.79 51.24 -0.77
C ASN A 533 -12.30 51.44 -1.00
N ILE A 534 -13.14 51.01 -0.05
CA ILE A 534 -14.61 51.09 -0.14
C ILE A 534 -15.03 52.57 -0.20
N SER A 535 -15.72 52.96 -1.29
CA SER A 535 -16.29 54.29 -1.48
C SER A 535 -17.65 54.36 -0.80
N GLY A 536 -17.71 54.90 0.41
CA GLY A 536 -18.99 55.01 1.10
C GLY A 536 -19.86 56.11 0.52
N VAL A 537 -21.05 55.77 0.03
CA VAL A 537 -22.07 56.72 -0.44
C VAL A 537 -23.14 56.83 0.62
N ALA A 538 -23.45 58.05 1.04
CA ALA A 538 -24.23 58.24 2.23
C ALA A 538 -25.40 59.19 1.94
N LEU A 539 -26.63 58.64 1.91
CA LEU A 539 -27.86 59.31 1.53
C LEU A 539 -28.35 60.31 2.60
N GLY A 540 -28.72 61.50 2.17
CA GLY A 540 -29.11 62.60 3.05
C GLY A 540 -30.50 62.45 3.67
N GLY A 541 -30.52 62.13 4.97
CA GLY A 541 -31.68 62.16 5.87
C GLY A 541 -31.40 61.48 7.23
N GLY A 542 -30.39 60.60 7.28
CA GLY A 542 -29.93 59.86 8.46
C GLY A 542 -28.40 59.74 8.57
N PRO A 543 -27.87 58.84 9.41
CA PRO A 543 -26.42 58.65 9.60
C PRO A 543 -25.74 58.14 8.32
N TRP A 544 -24.47 58.50 8.13
CA TRP A 544 -23.74 58.11 6.92
C TRP A 544 -23.55 56.59 6.83
N GLN A 545 -23.83 55.99 5.68
CA GLN A 545 -23.69 54.55 5.44
C GLN A 545 -22.62 54.29 4.37
N PRO A 546 -21.77 53.26 4.51
CA PRO A 546 -20.88 52.85 3.45
C PRO A 546 -21.62 52.07 2.35
N LEU A 547 -21.26 52.30 1.09
CA LEU A 547 -21.75 51.57 -0.07
C LEU A 547 -20.69 50.56 -0.49
N GLY A 548 -21.06 49.28 -0.53
CA GLY A 548 -20.17 48.21 -0.95
C GLY A 548 -19.80 48.28 -2.44
N PRO A 549 -18.75 47.55 -2.87
CA PRO A 549 -18.45 47.40 -4.29
C PRO A 549 -19.66 46.79 -5.01
N GLU A 550 -20.07 47.38 -6.14
CA GLU A 550 -21.22 47.00 -6.97
C GLU A 550 -22.61 47.18 -6.35
N ALA A 551 -22.70 47.69 -5.11
CA ALA A 551 -23.97 48.10 -4.53
C ALA A 551 -24.47 49.40 -5.20
N ASN A 552 -25.78 49.46 -5.44
CA ASN A 552 -26.43 50.57 -6.15
C ASN A 552 -27.51 51.23 -5.30
N VAL A 553 -27.61 52.55 -5.37
CA VAL A 553 -28.58 53.35 -4.63
C VAL A 553 -29.19 54.43 -5.53
N ASP A 554 -30.50 54.62 -5.44
CA ASP A 554 -31.21 55.66 -6.18
C ASP A 554 -31.32 56.95 -5.34
N LEU A 555 -30.92 58.07 -5.94
CA LEU A 555 -30.94 59.43 -5.40
C LEU A 555 -32.20 60.17 -5.81
N LYS A 556 -32.80 60.85 -4.82
CA LYS A 556 -33.89 61.81 -4.98
C LYS A 556 -33.37 63.23 -4.79
N ASN A 557 -34.12 64.19 -5.32
CA ASN A 557 -33.77 65.61 -5.23
C ASN A 557 -33.56 66.04 -3.77
N GLY A 558 -32.39 66.60 -3.47
CA GLY A 558 -31.98 67.00 -2.12
C GLY A 558 -31.08 65.99 -1.40
N ASP A 559 -30.97 64.75 -1.89
CA ASP A 559 -30.08 63.75 -1.31
C ASP A 559 -28.62 64.18 -1.46
N MET A 560 -27.81 63.86 -0.46
CA MET A 560 -26.38 64.09 -0.49
C MET A 560 -25.66 62.76 -0.73
N ILE A 561 -24.47 62.85 -1.31
CA ILE A 561 -23.51 61.76 -1.44
C ILE A 561 -22.15 62.31 -1.03
N ALA A 562 -21.25 61.46 -0.56
CA ALA A 562 -19.91 61.88 -0.21
C ALA A 562 -18.89 60.78 -0.47
N LEU A 563 -17.60 61.09 -0.37
CA LEU A 563 -16.54 60.10 -0.42
C LEU A 563 -15.95 59.94 0.99
N LEU A 564 -16.28 58.83 1.65
CA LEU A 564 -15.76 58.55 2.99
C LEU A 564 -14.23 58.42 2.98
N MET A 565 -13.54 59.02 3.94
CA MET A 565 -12.11 58.79 4.16
C MET A 565 -11.91 57.49 4.94
N ASP A 566 -10.79 56.79 4.75
CA ASP A 566 -10.52 55.57 5.52
C ASP A 566 -10.28 55.92 7.00
N GLU A 567 -10.95 55.20 7.91
CA GLU A 567 -10.77 55.34 9.37
C GLU A 567 -9.31 55.05 9.74
N GLY A 568 -8.62 56.06 10.27
CA GLY A 568 -7.33 55.85 10.93
C GLY A 568 -7.56 55.23 12.31
N ALA A 569 -6.66 54.33 12.73
CA ALA A 569 -6.78 53.53 13.96
C ALA A 569 -6.98 54.30 15.29
N ASP A 570 -6.91 55.64 15.28
CA ASP A 570 -7.03 56.51 16.46
C ASP A 570 -8.13 57.59 16.34
N GLU A 571 -8.99 57.56 15.31
CA GLU A 571 -10.06 58.56 15.11
C GLU A 571 -11.45 57.90 15.27
N ALA A 572 -12.21 58.29 16.30
CA ALA A 572 -13.52 57.73 16.63
C ALA A 572 -14.70 58.33 15.82
N GLU A 573 -14.43 59.18 14.82
CA GLU A 573 -15.44 59.83 13.98
C GLU A 573 -15.12 59.65 12.50
N THR A 574 -16.11 59.20 11.71
CA THR A 574 -15.98 59.04 10.26
C THR A 574 -15.82 60.41 9.59
N THR A 575 -14.62 60.72 9.12
CA THR A 575 -14.35 61.96 8.39
C THR A 575 -14.75 61.82 6.92
N VAL A 576 -15.44 62.83 6.40
CA VAL A 576 -16.05 62.83 5.07
C VAL A 576 -15.45 63.95 4.23
N ASP A 577 -15.07 63.66 2.99
CA ASP A 577 -14.56 64.65 2.02
C ASP A 577 -15.31 64.52 0.69
N GLY A 578 -15.38 65.59 -0.11
CA GLY A 578 -16.10 65.61 -1.38
C GLY A 578 -17.59 65.30 -1.26
N VAL A 579 -18.33 66.12 -0.48
CA VAL A 579 -19.79 66.03 -0.36
C VAL A 579 -20.45 66.70 -1.56
N PHE A 580 -21.35 65.98 -2.23
CA PHE A 580 -22.16 66.47 -3.33
C PHE A 580 -23.63 66.40 -2.97
N ARG A 581 -24.41 67.42 -3.34
CA ARG A 581 -25.87 67.41 -3.23
C ARG A 581 -26.49 67.22 -4.60
N PHE A 582 -27.36 66.23 -4.73
CA PHE A 582 -28.12 66.02 -5.96
C PHE A 582 -29.29 67.00 -6.05
N GLN A 583 -29.36 67.72 -7.15
CA GLN A 583 -30.44 68.64 -7.46
C GLN A 583 -31.04 68.28 -8.83
N ALA A 584 -32.35 68.09 -8.86
CA ALA A 584 -33.12 67.92 -10.08
C ALA A 584 -34.06 69.11 -10.24
N THR A 585 -33.88 69.88 -11.30
CA THR A 585 -34.75 71.01 -11.66
C THR A 585 -35.57 70.66 -12.89
N TYR A 586 -36.88 70.85 -12.78
CA TYR A 586 -37.78 70.67 -13.92
C TYR A 586 -37.53 71.78 -14.95
N VAL A 587 -37.29 71.39 -16.20
CA VAL A 587 -37.12 72.32 -17.31
C VAL A 587 -38.40 72.28 -18.14
N GLU A 588 -39.19 73.36 -18.09
CA GLU A 588 -40.27 73.57 -19.05
C GLU A 588 -39.65 73.77 -20.44
N ASP A 589 -40.06 72.97 -21.41
CA ASP A 589 -39.67 73.15 -22.81
C ASP A 589 -40.15 74.53 -23.28
N LYS A 590 -39.26 75.53 -23.24
CA LYS A 590 -39.48 76.79 -23.96
C LYS A 590 -39.54 76.47 -25.45
N GLN A 591 -40.73 76.51 -26.02
CA GLN A 591 -40.93 76.68 -27.46
C GLN A 591 -40.30 78.01 -27.87
N GLU A 592 -39.04 77.99 -28.32
CA GLU A 592 -38.50 79.04 -29.16
C GLU A 592 -38.15 78.43 -30.52
N GLY A 593 -39.00 78.77 -31.50
CA GLY A 593 -38.83 78.39 -32.89
C GLY A 593 -37.65 79.07 -33.53
N GLY A 594 -37.07 78.39 -34.52
CA GLY A 594 -36.03 78.95 -35.39
C GLY A 594 -35.19 77.84 -36.01
N SER A 595 -35.70 77.23 -37.08
CA SER A 595 -34.90 76.33 -37.92
C SER A 595 -33.75 77.07 -38.59
N TRP A 596 -32.55 76.48 -38.61
CA TRP A 596 -31.49 76.90 -39.52
C TRP A 596 -30.64 75.69 -39.96
N PHE A 597 -31.02 75.10 -41.11
CA PHE A 597 -30.33 74.07 -41.92
C PHE A 597 -30.21 72.66 -41.32
N GLY A 598 -30.54 71.55 -41.99
CA GLY A 598 -30.70 71.30 -43.42
C GLY A 598 -29.49 70.53 -43.96
N TRP A 599 -29.54 69.19 -43.91
CA TRP A 599 -29.15 68.20 -44.92
C TRP A 599 -29.56 66.80 -44.43
#